data_AF-A0A954Z1X0-F1
#
_entry.id   AF-A0A954Z1X0-F1
#
_cell.length_a   1.000
_cell.length_b   1.000
_cell.length_c   1.000
_cell.angle_alpha   90.00
_cell.angle_beta   90.00
_cell.angle_gamma   90.00
#
_symmetry.space_group_name_H-M   'P 1'
#
loop_
_entity.id
_entity.type
_entity.pdbx_description
1 polymer ?
#
loop_
_entity_poly.entity_id
_entity_poly.type
_entity_poly.pdbx_seq_one_letter_code
_entity_poly.pdbx_strand_id
1 'polypeptide(L)'
;MAKSSKSNGTQPAPLDASRQLFIRRWGEMGGYWGINRTMAEIHALLFVSNEPVCTDDVMDRLLVSRGTASTNLRALVDWGLIERTHLRG
;
A
#
# COMPACT_ATOMS: atom_id res chain seq x y z
N MET A 1 9.90 15.40 -43.59
CA MET A 1 8.56 15.12 -43.04
C MET A 1 8.57 13.76 -42.35
N ALA A 2 8.20 13.76 -41.05
CA ALA A 2 7.57 12.67 -40.26
C ALA A 2 8.33 11.31 -40.14
N LYS A 3 8.50 10.68 -38.96
CA LYS A 3 7.78 10.76 -37.69
C LYS A 3 8.72 10.48 -36.51
N SER A 4 8.53 11.29 -35.46
CA SER A 4 9.04 11.12 -34.10
C SER A 4 8.58 9.77 -33.51
N SER A 5 9.53 8.93 -33.13
CA SER A 5 9.27 7.75 -32.27
C SER A 5 9.04 8.25 -30.85
N LYS A 6 7.78 8.29 -30.43
CA LYS A 6 7.38 8.56 -29.05
C LYS A 6 8.00 7.48 -28.14
N SER A 7 8.63 7.92 -27.05
CA SER A 7 9.09 7.06 -25.97
C SER A 7 7.90 6.30 -25.38
N ASN A 8 7.91 4.97 -25.48
CA ASN A 8 6.99 4.13 -24.72
C ASN A 8 7.35 4.24 -23.24
N GLY A 9 6.64 5.09 -22.51
CA GLY A 9 6.64 5.05 -21.05
C GLY A 9 6.09 3.69 -20.62
N THR A 10 6.94 2.88 -20.00
CA THR A 10 6.64 1.53 -19.51
C THR A 10 5.30 1.55 -18.77
N GLN A 11 4.26 1.01 -19.40
CA GLN A 11 2.98 0.80 -18.72
C GLN A 11 3.25 -0.20 -17.58
N PRO A 12 2.76 0.04 -16.36
CA PRO A 12 2.93 -0.91 -15.27
C PRO A 12 2.36 -2.27 -15.71
N ALA A 13 3.03 -3.35 -15.34
CA ALA A 13 2.52 -4.69 -15.63
C ALA A 13 1.07 -4.79 -15.15
N PRO A 14 0.16 -5.47 -15.87
CA PRO A 14 -1.27 -5.49 -15.55
C PRO A 14 -1.57 -5.82 -14.09
N LEU A 15 -0.78 -6.71 -13.48
CA LEU A 15 -0.89 -7.09 -12.08
C LEU A 15 -0.62 -5.92 -11.11
N ASP A 16 0.39 -5.09 -11.38
CA ASP A 16 0.74 -3.96 -10.52
C ASP A 16 -0.33 -2.87 -10.58
N ALA A 17 -0.90 -2.64 -11.76
CA ALA A 17 -2.06 -1.77 -11.92
C ALA A 17 -3.26 -2.29 -11.12
N SER A 18 -3.54 -3.60 -11.16
CA SER A 18 -4.60 -4.21 -10.37
C SER A 18 -4.37 -4.08 -8.86
N ARG A 19 -3.13 -4.26 -8.38
CA ARG A 19 -2.78 -4.06 -6.95
C ARG A 19 -3.02 -2.63 -6.51
N GLN A 20 -2.55 -1.66 -7.28
CA GLN A 20 -2.76 -0.23 -6.97
C GLN A 20 -4.25 0.13 -6.94
N LEU A 21 -5.03 -0.38 -7.91
CA LEU A 21 -6.47 -0.20 -7.92
C LEU A 21 -7.13 -0.83 -6.68
N PHE A 22 -6.74 -2.04 -6.31
CA PHE A 22 -7.24 -2.71 -5.11
C PHE A 22 -6.96 -1.89 -3.84
N ILE A 23 -5.71 -1.47 -3.63
CA ILE A 23 -5.31 -0.65 -2.47
C ILE A 23 -6.15 0.61 -2.40
N ARG A 24 -6.29 1.32 -3.53
CA ARG A 24 -7.08 2.55 -3.60
C ARG A 24 -8.56 2.31 -3.23
N ARG A 25 -9.20 1.29 -3.83
CA ARG A 25 -10.62 1.00 -3.59
C ARG A 25 -10.87 0.54 -2.16
N TRP A 26 -9.97 -0.28 -1.61
CA TRP A 26 -10.02 -0.69 -0.22
C TRP A 26 -9.89 0.51 0.73
N GLY A 27 -9.00 1.45 0.41
CA GLY A 27 -8.86 2.74 1.11
C GLY A 27 -10.14 3.57 1.11
N GLU A 28 -10.82 3.67 -0.04
CA GLU A 28 -12.11 4.36 -0.19
C GLU A 28 -13.22 3.72 0.68
N MET A 29 -13.12 2.41 0.94
CA MET A 29 -14.07 1.67 1.79
C MET A 29 -13.78 1.79 3.30
N GLY A 30 -12.61 2.28 3.71
CA GLY A 30 -12.19 2.31 5.12
C GLY A 30 -13.21 2.93 6.08
N GLY A 31 -13.91 3.98 5.64
CA GLY A 31 -14.92 4.67 6.43
C GLY A 31 -16.10 3.78 6.85
N TYR A 32 -16.43 2.73 6.08
CA TYR A 32 -17.49 1.77 6.45
C TYR A 32 -17.11 0.90 7.64
N TRP A 33 -15.82 0.75 7.94
CA TRP A 33 -15.32 -0.02 9.10
C TRP A 33 -14.93 0.87 10.28
N GLY A 34 -15.15 2.19 10.19
CA GLY A 34 -14.76 3.13 11.23
C GLY A 34 -13.24 3.39 11.31
N ILE A 35 -12.48 3.04 10.27
CA ILE A 35 -11.05 3.32 10.16
C ILE A 35 -10.79 4.41 9.12
N ASN A 36 -9.69 5.15 9.28
CA ASN A 36 -9.31 6.16 8.30
C ASN A 36 -8.80 5.52 7.00
N ARG A 37 -8.83 6.29 5.90
CA ARG A 37 -8.38 5.86 4.57
C ARG A 37 -6.97 5.26 4.58
N THR A 38 -6.02 5.94 5.21
CA THR A 38 -4.61 5.51 5.23
C THR A 38 -4.42 4.19 5.95
N MET A 39 -5.13 3.98 7.07
CA MET A 39 -5.14 2.70 7.79
C MET A 39 -5.62 1.57 6.88
N ALA A 40 -6.71 1.79 6.14
CA ALA A 40 -7.24 0.84 5.19
C ALA A 40 -6.27 0.57 4.02
N GLU A 41 -5.63 1.61 3.45
CA GLU A 41 -4.63 1.45 2.38
C GLU A 41 -3.40 0.67 2.84
N ILE A 42 -2.91 0.91 4.06
CA ILE A 42 -1.80 0.15 4.66
C ILE A 42 -2.20 -1.32 4.83
N HIS A 43 -3.39 -1.59 5.34
CA HIS A 43 -3.90 -2.97 5.45
C HIS A 43 -3.99 -3.65 4.08
N ALA A 44 -4.55 -2.96 3.07
CA ALA A 44 -4.66 -3.49 1.72
C ALA A 44 -3.29 -3.79 1.11
N LEU A 45 -2.31 -2.92 1.31
CA LEU A 45 -0.93 -3.12 0.87
C LEU A 45 -0.34 -4.39 1.50
N LEU A 46 -0.49 -4.56 2.80
CA LEU A 46 -0.02 -5.75 3.52
C LEU A 46 -0.72 -7.01 3.00
N PHE A 47 -2.03 -6.95 2.79
CA PHE A 47 -2.84 -8.07 2.31
C PHE A 47 -2.43 -8.60 0.94
N VAL A 48 -2.01 -7.72 0.02
CA VAL A 48 -1.57 -8.12 -1.33
C VAL A 48 -0.06 -8.34 -1.45
N SER A 49 0.68 -8.17 -0.36
CA SER A 49 2.13 -8.40 -0.32
C SER A 49 2.44 -9.86 -0.05
N ASN A 50 3.41 -10.41 -0.77
CA ASN A 50 3.86 -11.80 -0.63
C ASN A 50 4.90 -11.99 0.49
N GLU A 51 5.48 -10.89 0.97
CA GLU A 51 6.49 -10.87 2.03
C GLU A 51 6.09 -9.85 3.10
N PRO A 52 6.56 -10.01 4.35
CA PRO A 52 6.35 -9.00 5.39
C PRO A 52 6.90 -7.65 4.95
N VAL A 53 6.08 -6.61 5.14
CA VAL A 53 6.39 -5.24 4.71
C VAL A 53 6.79 -4.41 5.91
N CYS A 54 7.91 -3.69 5.82
CA CYS A 54 8.37 -2.84 6.91
C CYS A 54 7.78 -1.43 6.81
N THR A 55 7.98 -0.63 7.87
CA THR A 55 7.48 0.76 7.91
C THR A 55 8.02 1.61 6.76
N ASP A 56 9.27 1.41 6.36
CA ASP A 56 9.90 2.19 5.29
C ASP A 56 9.29 1.84 3.92
N ASP A 57 9.02 0.56 3.67
CA ASP A 57 8.30 0.13 2.45
C ASP A 57 6.89 0.74 2.36
N VAL A 58 6.19 0.83 3.50
CA VAL A 58 4.86 1.44 3.56
C VAL A 58 4.94 2.92 3.20
N MET A 59 5.94 3.63 3.72
CA MET A 59 6.18 5.04 3.38
C MET A 59 6.41 5.21 1.89
N ASP A 60 7.29 4.39 1.31
CA ASP A 60 7.67 4.50 -0.10
C ASP A 60 6.51 4.14 -1.03
N ARG A 61 5.75 3.08 -0.72
CA ARG A 61 4.68 2.59 -1.59
C ARG A 61 3.40 3.43 -1.52
N LEU A 62 3.08 4.01 -0.36
CA LEU A 62 1.86 4.81 -0.16
C LEU A 62 2.11 6.32 -0.08
N LEU A 63 3.38 6.75 -0.16
CA LEU A 63 3.78 8.17 -0.08
C LEU A 63 3.30 8.85 1.20
N VAL A 64 3.38 8.14 2.33
CA VAL A 64 2.98 8.64 3.65
C VAL A 64 4.20 8.91 4.53
N SER A 65 4.05 9.83 5.49
CA SER A 65 5.14 10.11 6.45
C SER A 65 5.41 8.90 7.36
N ARG A 66 6.62 8.82 7.92
CA ARG A 66 6.98 7.81 8.95
C ARG A 66 6.03 7.83 10.15
N GLY A 67 5.63 9.03 10.59
CA GLY A 67 4.69 9.20 11.71
C GLY A 67 3.30 8.65 11.40
N THR A 68 2.82 8.91 10.18
CA THR A 68 1.55 8.37 9.66
C THR A 68 1.61 6.85 9.53
N ALA A 69 2.67 6.30 8.91
CA ALA A 69 2.86 4.87 8.77
C ALA A 69 2.90 4.17 10.14
N SER A 70 3.76 4.64 11.06
CA SER A 70 3.93 4.08 12.39
C SER A 70 2.64 4.09 13.23
N THR A 71 1.91 5.20 13.21
CA THR A 71 0.65 5.34 13.95
C THR A 71 -0.41 4.37 13.44
N ASN A 72 -0.60 4.28 12.11
CA ASN A 72 -1.61 3.39 11.54
C ASN A 72 -1.21 1.91 11.63
N LEU A 73 0.08 1.57 11.47
CA LEU A 73 0.56 0.20 11.70
C LEU A 73 0.34 -0.25 13.15
N ARG A 74 0.57 0.64 14.13
CA ARG A 74 0.24 0.35 15.54
C ARG A 74 -1.27 0.15 15.70
N ALA A 75 -2.09 1.04 15.18
CA ALA A 75 -3.54 0.92 15.26
C ALA A 75 -4.06 -0.38 14.62
N LEU A 76 -3.50 -0.81 13.48
CA LEU A 76 -3.88 -2.07 12.83
C LEU A 76 -3.53 -3.30 13.69
N VAL A 77 -2.41 -3.25 14.41
CA VAL A 77 -2.04 -4.29 15.39
C VAL A 77 -3.00 -4.26 16.58
N ASP A 78 -3.33 -3.08 17.10
CA ASP A 78 -4.26 -2.93 18.24
C ASP A 78 -5.68 -3.42 17.89
N TRP A 79 -6.09 -3.27 16.63
CA TRP A 79 -7.33 -3.81 16.09
C TRP A 79 -7.27 -5.33 15.80
N GLY A 80 -6.09 -5.95 15.87
CA GLY A 80 -5.91 -7.36 15.54
C GLY A 80 -6.03 -7.68 14.04
N LEU A 81 -5.91 -6.68 13.16
CA LEU A 81 -6.03 -6.88 11.70
C LEU A 81 -4.70 -7.29 11.06
N ILE A 82 -3.59 -6.97 11.71
CA ILE A 82 -2.25 -7.37 11.28
C ILE A 82 -1.45 -7.82 12.50
N GLU A 83 -0.40 -8.61 12.26
CA GLU A 83 0.54 -9.02 13.29
C GLU A 83 1.96 -8.54 12.95
N ARG A 84 2.78 -8.37 13.99
CA ARG A 84 4.20 -8.08 13.82
C ARG A 84 4.96 -9.39 13.75
N THR A 85 5.71 -9.58 12.67
CA THR A 85 6.67 -10.68 12.56
C THR A 85 8.09 -10.15 12.62
N HIS A 86 8.98 -10.94 13.23
CA HIS A 86 10.41 -10.67 13.20
C HIS A 86 11.06 -11.68 12.27
N LEU A 87 11.49 -11.21 11.11
CA LEU A 87 12.27 -12.01 10.19
C LEU A 87 13.69 -12.12 10.75
N ARG A 88 14.10 -13.34 11.09
CA ARG A 88 15.50 -13.64 11.39
C ARG A 88 16.28 -13.66 10.07
N GLY A 89 17.09 -12.63 9.87
CA GLY A 89 18.13 -12.53 8.86
C GLY A 89 19.41 -12.09 9.55
#